data_AF-A0A9D5YIE1-F1
#
_entry.id   AF-A0A9D5YIE1-F1
#
_cell.length_a   1.000
_cell.length_b   1.000
_cell.length_c   1.000
_cell.angle_alpha   90.00
_cell.angle_beta   90.00
_cell.angle_gamma   90.00
#
_symmetry.space_group_name_H-M   'P 1'
#
loop_
_entity.id
_entity.type
_entity.pdbx_description
1 polymer ?
#
loop_
_entity_poly.entity_id
_entity_poly.type
_entity_poly.pdbx_seq_one_letter_code
_entity_poly.pdbx_strand_id
1 'polypeptide(L)'
;MKNMVKTGISIDADLLARCDASIPLTNAGSRSEFVSDALEYYIATLYAQDSSKVLTPALESVVSSKIALSEERISRMIFKLAVEIAMLNHQYAAAYNTEEDYINWLRDHCKQEVAMLNGRMNLNDIANEYVG
;
A
#
# COMPACT_ATOMS: atom_id res chain seq x y z
N MET A 1 24.33 16.94 -32.16
CA MET A 1 25.59 16.20 -31.89
C MET A 1 26.04 16.55 -30.47
N LYS A 2 26.14 15.59 -29.56
CA LYS A 2 26.71 15.78 -28.22
C LYS A 2 28.20 16.11 -28.41
N ASN A 3 28.70 17.20 -27.82
CA ASN A 3 30.10 17.60 -27.98
C ASN A 3 30.96 16.71 -27.08
N MET A 4 31.77 15.82 -27.66
CA MET A 4 32.56 14.84 -26.90
C MET A 4 33.99 15.32 -26.67
N VAL A 5 34.41 15.35 -25.41
CA VAL A 5 35.80 15.62 -25.00
C VAL A 5 36.50 14.31 -24.69
N LYS A 6 37.69 14.09 -25.26
CA LYS A 6 38.52 12.92 -24.92
C LYS A 6 39.38 13.25 -23.70
N THR A 7 39.18 12.49 -22.63
CA THR A 7 39.96 12.60 -21.39
C THR A 7 40.61 11.25 -21.11
N GLY A 8 41.91 11.25 -20.77
CA GLY A 8 42.62 10.05 -20.35
C GLY A 8 42.36 9.77 -18.86
N ILE A 9 41.91 8.56 -18.54
CA ILE A 9 41.67 8.09 -17.17
C ILE A 9 42.24 6.68 -17.04
N SER A 10 42.94 6.45 -15.93
CA SER A 10 43.42 5.11 -15.57
C SER A 10 42.29 4.35 -14.89
N ILE A 11 42.06 3.11 -15.33
CA ILE A 11 41.07 2.20 -14.76
C ILE A 11 41.76 0.86 -14.46
N ASP A 12 41.36 0.23 -13.37
CA ASP A 12 41.82 -1.11 -13.04
C ASP A 12 41.46 -2.11 -14.15
N ALA A 13 42.36 -3.06 -14.44
CA ALA A 13 42.21 -3.97 -15.55
C ALA A 13 41.04 -4.96 -15.35
N ASP A 14 40.81 -5.43 -14.12
CA ASP A 14 39.67 -6.31 -13.81
C ASP A 14 38.36 -5.55 -13.93
N LEU A 15 38.32 -4.31 -13.41
CA LEU A 15 37.14 -3.46 -13.55
C LEU A 15 36.82 -3.16 -15.01
N LEU A 16 37.82 -2.86 -15.84
CA LEU A 16 37.62 -2.63 -17.27
C LEU A 16 37.08 -3.87 -17.99
N ALA A 17 37.63 -5.05 -17.67
CA ALA A 17 37.15 -6.32 -18.23
C ALA A 17 35.69 -6.59 -17.85
N ARG A 18 35.31 -6.30 -16.60
CA ARG A 18 33.93 -6.42 -16.12
C ARG A 18 32.99 -5.41 -16.79
N CYS A 19 33.43 -4.17 -16.99
CA CYS A 19 32.67 -3.18 -17.76
C CYS A 19 32.38 -3.70 -19.17
N ASP A 20 33.40 -4.17 -19.87
CA ASP A 20 33.26 -4.69 -21.23
C ASP A 20 32.33 -5.89 -21.31
N ALA A 21 32.46 -6.83 -20.37
CA ALA A 21 31.57 -7.99 -20.25
C ALA A 21 30.12 -7.60 -19.92
N SER A 22 29.89 -6.42 -19.33
CA SER A 22 28.57 -5.93 -18.95
C SER A 22 27.88 -5.09 -20.03
N ILE A 23 28.59 -4.63 -21.07
CA ILE A 23 28.00 -3.84 -22.17
C ILE A 23 26.79 -4.55 -22.81
N PRO A 24 26.82 -5.88 -23.09
CA PRO A 24 25.66 -6.57 -23.66
C PRO A 24 24.42 -6.60 -22.75
N LEU A 25 24.58 -6.29 -21.46
CA LEU A 25 23.50 -6.23 -20.49
C LEU A 25 22.85 -4.83 -20.41
N THR A 26 23.37 -3.86 -21.16
CA THR A 26 22.87 -2.49 -21.19
C THR A 26 22.46 -2.09 -22.60
N ASN A 27 21.93 -0.88 -22.74
CA ASN A 27 21.61 -0.28 -24.04
C ASN A 27 22.80 0.50 -24.64
N ALA A 28 23.99 0.42 -24.05
CA ALA A 28 25.15 1.16 -24.52
C ALA A 28 25.71 0.54 -25.80
N GLY A 29 25.85 1.34 -26.86
CA GLY A 29 26.46 0.92 -28.14
C GLY A 29 27.99 0.97 -28.12
N SER A 30 28.59 1.51 -27.07
CA SER A 30 30.05 1.58 -26.93
C SER A 30 30.49 1.64 -25.46
N ARG A 31 31.76 1.33 -25.22
CA ARG A 31 32.39 1.50 -23.90
C ARG A 31 32.29 2.95 -23.38
N SER A 32 32.45 3.94 -24.26
CA SER A 32 32.34 5.36 -23.88
C SER A 32 30.93 5.72 -23.42
N GLU A 33 29.91 5.15 -24.06
CA GLU A 33 28.51 5.34 -23.69
C GLU A 33 28.20 4.63 -22.37
N PHE A 34 28.66 3.38 -22.20
CA PHE A 34 28.55 2.65 -20.93
C PHE A 34 29.14 3.42 -19.75
N VAL A 35 30.35 3.96 -19.90
CA VAL A 35 31.02 4.76 -18.86
C VAL A 35 30.29 6.07 -18.60
N SER A 36 29.76 6.70 -19.65
CA SER A 36 28.98 7.94 -19.51
C SER A 36 27.69 7.71 -18.73
N ASP A 37 26.96 6.63 -19.04
CA ASP A 37 25.74 6.23 -18.34
C ASP A 37 26.03 5.88 -16.87
N ALA A 38 27.12 5.16 -16.60
CA ALA A 38 27.54 4.84 -15.25
C ALA A 38 27.89 6.09 -14.42
N LEU A 39 28.53 7.09 -15.04
CA LEU A 39 28.82 8.38 -14.40
C LEU A 39 27.56 9.20 -14.16
N GLU A 40 26.67 9.30 -15.15
CA GLU A 40 25.37 9.96 -15.00
C GLU A 40 24.56 9.31 -13.87
N TYR A 41 24.55 7.97 -13.81
CA TYR A 41 23.94 7.21 -12.72
C TYR A 41 24.57 7.56 -11.37
N TYR A 42 25.90 7.51 -11.23
CA TYR A 42 26.55 7.79 -9.96
C TYR A 42 26.30 9.23 -9.48
N ILE A 43 26.39 10.22 -10.39
CA ILE A 43 26.06 11.61 -10.10
C ILE A 43 24.60 11.73 -9.63
N ALA A 44 23.66 11.09 -10.34
CA ALA A 44 22.27 11.07 -9.94
C ALA A 44 22.07 10.43 -8.56
N THR A 45 22.80 9.36 -8.22
CA THR A 45 22.72 8.76 -6.88
C THR A 45 23.26 9.68 -5.78
N LEU A 46 24.30 10.47 -6.04
CA LEU A 46 24.81 11.45 -5.07
C LEU A 46 23.77 12.54 -4.79
N TYR A 47 23.10 13.07 -5.81
CA TYR A 47 22.01 14.03 -5.64
C TYR A 47 20.77 13.40 -5.00
N ALA A 48 20.45 12.16 -5.35
CA ALA A 48 19.32 11.42 -4.78
C ALA A 48 19.53 11.13 -3.29
N GLN A 49 20.76 10.84 -2.84
CA GLN A 49 21.05 10.68 -1.40
C GLN A 49 20.81 11.97 -0.61
N ASP A 50 21.17 13.12 -1.17
CA ASP A 50 20.95 14.40 -0.50
C ASP A 50 19.47 14.79 -0.50
N SER A 51 18.78 14.53 -1.61
CA SER A 51 17.33 14.69 -1.71
C SER A 51 16.59 13.73 -0.79
N SER A 52 16.97 12.45 -0.70
CA SER A 52 16.30 11.45 0.13
C SER A 52 16.47 11.72 1.62
N LYS A 53 17.62 12.26 2.06
CA LYS A 53 17.84 12.67 3.46
C LYS A 53 16.82 13.71 3.95
N VAL A 54 16.29 14.54 3.05
CA VAL A 54 15.30 15.57 3.38
C VAL A 54 13.88 15.13 3.00
N LEU A 55 13.71 14.58 1.81
CA LEU A 55 12.43 14.25 1.22
C LEU A 55 11.81 13.00 1.83
N THR A 56 12.60 11.96 2.12
CA THR A 56 12.06 10.70 2.66
C THR A 56 11.46 10.89 4.07
N PRO A 57 12.13 11.54 5.04
CA PRO A 57 11.52 11.82 6.34
C PRO A 57 10.30 12.74 6.25
N ALA A 58 10.32 13.73 5.34
CA ALA A 58 9.19 14.62 5.13
C ALA A 58 7.96 13.85 4.57
N LEU A 59 8.18 12.96 3.62
CA LEU A 59 7.14 12.08 3.08
C LEU A 59 6.62 11.10 4.14
N GLU A 60 7.49 10.45 4.91
CA GLU A 60 7.11 9.58 6.02
C GLU A 60 6.24 10.33 7.04
N SER A 61 6.63 11.56 7.41
CA SER A 61 5.86 12.40 8.33
C SER A 61 4.48 12.73 7.77
N VAL A 62 4.38 13.12 6.50
CA VAL A 62 3.09 13.44 5.86
C VAL A 62 2.21 12.20 5.76
N VAL A 63 2.75 11.08 5.31
CA VAL A 63 2.00 9.82 5.18
C VAL A 63 1.52 9.35 6.55
N SER A 64 2.39 9.31 7.55
CA SER A 64 2.04 8.92 8.92
C SER A 64 0.96 9.83 9.50
N SER A 65 1.07 11.15 9.28
CA SER A 65 0.05 12.12 9.71
C SER A 65 -1.30 11.88 9.03
N LYS A 66 -1.30 11.58 7.72
CA LYS A 66 -2.53 11.29 6.97
C LYS A 66 -3.19 9.98 7.43
N ILE A 67 -2.39 8.96 7.74
CA ILE A 67 -2.87 7.69 8.30
C ILE A 67 -3.50 7.95 9.67
N ALA A 68 -2.79 8.62 10.58
CA ALA A 68 -3.28 8.92 11.93
C ALA A 68 -4.61 9.71 11.90
N LEU A 69 -4.71 10.73 11.03
CA LEU A 69 -5.97 11.47 10.84
C LEU A 69 -7.10 10.60 10.30
N SER A 70 -6.78 9.66 9.42
CA SER A 70 -7.77 8.73 8.84
C SER A 70 -8.24 7.73 9.88
N GLU A 71 -7.34 7.16 10.67
CA GLU A 71 -7.65 6.27 11.80
C GLU A 71 -8.53 6.97 12.84
N GLU A 72 -8.20 8.22 13.20
CA GLU A 72 -8.99 9.00 14.13
C GLU A 72 -10.41 9.26 13.60
N ARG A 73 -10.53 9.60 12.31
CA ARG A 73 -11.84 9.80 11.66
C ARG A 73 -12.64 8.50 11.59
N ILE A 74 -12.00 7.39 11.23
CA ILE A 74 -12.64 6.05 11.19
C ILE A 74 -13.13 5.68 12.59
N SER A 75 -12.31 5.84 13.62
CA SER A 75 -12.68 5.57 15.02
C SER A 75 -13.91 6.35 15.45
N ARG A 76 -13.96 7.66 15.18
CA ARG A 76 -15.15 8.48 15.47
C ARG A 76 -16.40 8.03 14.71
N MET A 77 -16.26 7.62 13.44
CA MET A 77 -17.38 7.12 12.65
C MET A 77 -17.88 5.76 13.15
N ILE A 78 -16.97 4.85 13.49
CA ILE A 78 -17.30 3.54 14.09
C ILE A 78 -18.03 3.76 15.42
N PHE A 79 -17.58 4.70 16.25
CA PHE A 79 -18.27 5.03 17.50
C PHE A 79 -19.70 5.51 17.26
N LYS A 80 -19.91 6.45 16.33
CA LYS A 80 -21.26 6.92 15.98
C LYS A 80 -22.14 5.78 15.46
N LEU A 81 -21.60 4.94 14.58
CA LEU A 81 -22.31 3.77 14.06
C LEU A 81 -22.67 2.77 15.17
N ALA A 82 -21.75 2.54 16.12
CA ALA A 82 -22.00 1.66 17.25
C ALA A 82 -23.14 2.16 18.14
N VAL A 83 -23.24 3.48 18.35
CA VAL A 83 -24.37 4.11 19.07
C VAL A 83 -25.69 3.84 18.34
N GLU A 84 -25.75 4.08 17.02
CA GLU A 84 -26.96 3.83 16.23
C GLU A 84 -27.35 2.34 16.22
N ILE A 85 -26.39 1.42 16.06
CA ILE A 85 -26.64 -0.03 16.13
C ILE A 85 -27.15 -0.45 17.51
N ALA A 86 -26.59 0.10 18.59
CA ALA A 86 -27.06 -0.20 19.94
C ALA A 86 -28.52 0.28 20.13
N MET A 87 -28.85 1.49 19.67
CA MET A 87 -30.21 2.01 19.70
C MET A 87 -31.19 1.13 18.90
N LEU A 88 -30.81 0.71 17.69
CA LEU A 88 -31.61 -0.21 16.87
C LEU A 88 -31.82 -1.56 17.56
N ASN A 89 -30.78 -2.13 18.18
CA ASN A 89 -30.89 -3.38 18.93
C ASN A 89 -31.82 -3.25 20.14
N HIS A 90 -31.75 -2.13 20.88
CA HIS A 90 -32.68 -1.86 21.97
C HIS A 90 -34.13 -1.72 21.49
N GLN A 91 -34.36 -1.06 20.35
CA GLN A 91 -35.69 -0.96 19.74
C GLN A 91 -36.20 -2.34 19.28
N TYR A 92 -35.34 -3.15 18.67
CA TYR A 92 -35.69 -4.51 18.23
C TYR A 92 -36.06 -5.39 19.43
N ALA A 93 -35.24 -5.40 20.49
CA ALA A 93 -35.54 -6.15 21.71
C ALA A 93 -36.79 -5.64 22.45
N ALA A 94 -37.12 -4.35 22.34
CA ALA A 94 -38.36 -3.82 22.88
C ALA A 94 -39.60 -4.22 22.04
N ALA A 95 -39.43 -4.33 20.72
CA ALA A 95 -40.50 -4.70 19.80
C ALA A 95 -40.76 -6.21 19.75
N TYR A 96 -39.71 -7.02 19.94
CA TYR A 96 -39.74 -8.46 19.85
C TYR A 96 -39.20 -9.06 21.15
N ASN A 97 -39.95 -9.99 21.76
CA ASN A 97 -39.52 -10.69 22.97
C ASN A 97 -38.49 -11.79 22.61
N THR A 98 -37.33 -11.37 22.09
CA THR A 98 -36.32 -12.26 21.54
C THR A 98 -35.58 -13.02 22.66
N GLU A 99 -35.51 -14.34 22.51
CA GLU A 99 -34.80 -15.22 23.44
C GLU A 99 -33.27 -15.13 23.25
N GLU A 100 -32.52 -15.24 24.35
CA GLU A 100 -31.06 -15.13 24.34
C GLU A 100 -30.39 -16.20 23.47
N ASP A 101 -30.94 -17.42 23.45
CA ASP A 101 -30.45 -18.54 22.63
C ASP A 101 -30.55 -18.24 21.13
N TYR A 102 -31.63 -17.58 20.69
CA TYR A 102 -31.78 -17.16 19.30
C TYR A 102 -30.75 -16.08 18.92
N ILE A 103 -30.48 -15.13 19.81
CA ILE A 103 -29.46 -14.08 19.57
C ILE A 103 -28.07 -14.69 19.43
N ASN A 104 -27.75 -15.68 20.27
CA ASN A 104 -26.47 -16.38 20.21
C ASN A 104 -26.34 -17.20 18.92
N TRP A 105 -27.38 -17.93 18.53
CA TRP A 105 -27.42 -18.64 17.25
C TRP A 105 -27.25 -17.68 16.07
N LEU A 106 -28.02 -16.58 16.02
CA LEU A 106 -27.98 -15.61 14.94
C LEU A 106 -26.60 -14.95 14.84
N ARG A 107 -25.97 -14.63 15.97
CA ARG A 107 -24.61 -14.08 15.99
C ARG A 107 -23.61 -15.04 15.35
N ASP A 108 -23.68 -16.31 15.67
CA ASP A 108 -22.75 -17.30 15.12
C ASP A 108 -23.03 -17.61 13.65
N HIS A 109 -24.31 -17.63 13.25
CA HIS A 109 -24.72 -17.72 11.86
C HIS A 109 -24.17 -16.54 11.04
N CYS A 110 -24.42 -15.30 11.45
CA CYS A 110 -23.92 -14.12 10.73
C CYS A 110 -22.39 -14.02 10.69
N LYS A 111 -21.68 -14.45 11.75
CA LYS A 111 -20.19 -14.53 11.71
C LYS A 111 -19.71 -15.48 10.63
N GLN A 112 -20.32 -16.67 10.55
CA GLN A 112 -19.96 -17.67 9.55
C GLN A 112 -20.27 -17.18 8.13
N GLU A 113 -21.44 -16.58 7.94
CA GLU A 113 -21.87 -15.99 6.67
C GLU A 113 -20.88 -14.89 6.20
N VAL A 114 -20.55 -13.94 7.07
CA VAL A 114 -19.58 -12.87 6.76
C VAL A 114 -18.21 -13.44 6.40
N ALA A 115 -17.76 -14.48 7.10
CA ALA A 115 -16.50 -15.15 6.80
C ALA A 115 -16.53 -15.86 5.43
N MET A 116 -17.62 -16.57 5.12
CA MET A 116 -17.79 -17.25 3.82
C MET A 116 -17.87 -16.27 2.65
N LEU A 117 -18.53 -15.13 2.85
CA LEU A 117 -18.76 -14.12 1.82
C LEU A 117 -17.64 -13.06 1.74
N ASN A 118 -16.57 -13.19 2.53
CA ASN A 118 -15.50 -12.18 2.65
C ASN A 118 -16.06 -10.76 2.88
N GLY A 119 -17.09 -10.64 3.72
CA GLY A 119 -17.73 -9.37 4.05
C GLY A 119 -18.68 -8.80 2.97
N ARG A 120 -18.99 -9.55 1.90
CA ARG A 120 -19.97 -9.14 0.88
C ARG A 120 -21.36 -9.63 1.27
N MET A 121 -22.13 -8.79 1.97
CA MET A 121 -23.53 -9.08 2.29
C MET A 121 -24.47 -8.35 1.34
N ASN A 122 -25.57 -9.02 0.96
CA ASN A 122 -26.61 -8.47 0.09
C ASN A 122 -27.98 -8.70 0.74
N LEU A 123 -28.73 -7.62 0.90
CA LEU A 123 -30.04 -7.66 1.55
C LEU A 123 -31.04 -8.55 0.81
N ASN A 124 -30.99 -8.62 -0.52
CA ASN A 124 -31.88 -9.48 -1.29
C ASN A 124 -31.60 -10.97 -1.01
N ASP A 125 -30.32 -11.33 -0.85
CA ASP A 125 -29.91 -12.71 -0.60
C ASP A 125 -30.36 -13.14 0.80
N ILE A 126 -30.20 -12.26 1.80
CA ILE A 126 -30.71 -12.46 3.16
C ILE A 126 -32.23 -12.57 3.15
N ALA A 127 -32.94 -11.66 2.48
CA ALA A 127 -34.40 -11.67 2.45
C ALA A 127 -34.97 -12.98 1.86
N ASN A 128 -34.32 -13.53 0.85
CA ASN A 128 -34.74 -14.81 0.24
C ASN A 128 -34.62 -16.00 1.20
N GLU A 129 -33.72 -15.95 2.19
CA GLU A 129 -33.54 -17.03 3.17
C GLU A 129 -34.71 -17.11 4.18
N TYR A 130 -35.41 -16.00 4.42
CA TYR A 130 -36.52 -15.91 5.37
C TYR A 130 -37.92 -15.85 4.72
N VAL A 131 -38.00 -15.82 3.39
CA VAL A 131 -39.26 -15.75 2.61
C VAL A 131 -39.55 -17.08 1.88
N GLY A 132 -38.79 -18.14 2.18
CA GLY A 132 -38.99 -19.50 1.68
C GLY A 132 -40.09 -20.28 2.39
#